data_AF-A0A939ZYE9-F1
#
_entry.id   AF-A0A939ZYE9-F1
#
_cell.length_a   1.000
_cell.length_b   1.000
_cell.length_c   1.000
_cell.angle_alpha   90.00
_cell.angle_beta   90.00
_cell.angle_gamma   90.00
#
_symmetry.space_group_name_H-M   'P 1'
#
loop_
_entity.id
_entity.type
_entity.pdbx_description
1 polymer ?
#
loop_
_entity_poly.entity_id
_entity_poly.type
_entity_poly.pdbx_seq_one_letter_code
_entity_poly.pdbx_strand_id
1 'polypeptide(L)'
;MFEYNRYLNYFRSKKELRSFILEDGRGSVIVSAPHSAEQTREGRPKVGEYVTGVLARMLHDRLGCPVIYKTRHCFDDANYDEKCEYKAALREYVSGHGITALIDLHQMSAKRDENIDIGTCYGKNVEKDPTVVDKAVSCFERNGIDGVFIDEPFASIHPFTVSSYISRECGIPCIQIEINTRLLLTRFKDECYKKVLKALSELVTELNAEGAER
;
A
#
# COMPACT_ATOMS: atom_id res chain seq x y z
N MET A 1 -15.26 -5.70 12.26
CA MET A 1 -15.95 -4.39 12.21
C MET A 1 -15.46 -3.45 13.29
N PHE A 2 -15.33 -3.90 14.54
CA PHE A 2 -14.77 -3.09 15.63
C PHE A 2 -13.38 -2.50 15.31
N GLU A 3 -12.42 -3.35 14.92
CA GLU A 3 -11.06 -2.91 14.57
C GLU A 3 -11.02 -1.90 13.41
N TYR A 4 -11.75 -2.20 12.33
CA TYR A 4 -11.88 -1.31 11.17
C TYR A 4 -12.39 0.07 11.59
N ASN A 5 -13.47 0.14 12.38
CA ASN A 5 -14.02 1.42 12.83
C ASN A 5 -13.07 2.15 13.80
N ARG A 6 -12.36 1.42 14.67
CA ARG A 6 -11.34 1.98 15.56
C ARG A 6 -10.26 2.69 14.75
N TYR A 7 -9.68 2.02 13.76
CA TYR A 7 -8.63 2.59 12.93
C TYR A 7 -9.15 3.68 12.01
N LEU A 8 -10.34 3.52 11.43
CA LEU A 8 -10.94 4.56 10.60
C LEU A 8 -11.15 5.85 11.40
N ASN A 9 -11.58 5.74 12.67
CA ASN A 9 -11.68 6.89 13.57
C ASN A 9 -10.32 7.47 13.91
N TYR A 10 -9.29 6.65 14.11
CA TYR A 10 -7.92 7.11 14.32
C TYR A 10 -7.45 8.02 13.17
N PHE A 11 -7.51 7.54 11.92
CA PHE A 11 -7.09 8.31 10.75
C PHE A 11 -7.93 9.57 10.51
N ARG A 12 -9.24 9.50 10.74
CA ARG A 12 -10.15 10.66 10.61
C ARG A 12 -10.00 11.70 11.71
N SER A 13 -9.50 11.31 12.88
CA SER A 13 -9.39 12.22 14.02
C SER A 13 -8.35 13.33 13.82
N LYS A 14 -7.35 13.09 12.96
CA LYS A 14 -6.24 14.01 12.66
C LYS A 14 -5.51 14.52 13.92
N LYS A 15 -5.51 13.72 15.00
CA LYS A 15 -4.90 14.08 16.29
C LYS A 15 -3.40 13.80 16.36
N GLU A 16 -2.89 12.92 15.49
CA GLU A 16 -1.48 12.57 15.47
C GLU A 16 -0.64 13.75 14.98
N LEU A 17 0.44 14.06 15.70
CA LEU A 17 1.31 15.20 15.39
C LEU A 17 2.46 14.84 14.46
N ARG A 18 2.88 13.56 14.49
CA ARG A 18 3.90 13.03 13.57
C ARG A 18 3.40 13.09 12.13
N SER A 19 4.29 13.32 11.18
CA SER A 19 3.98 13.33 9.74
C SER A 19 3.54 11.95 9.26
N PHE A 20 4.23 10.92 9.73
CA PHE A 20 3.98 9.51 9.48
C PHE A 20 4.37 8.68 10.69
N ILE A 21 3.97 7.42 10.67
CA ILE A 21 4.43 6.40 11.60
C ILE A 21 5.04 5.26 10.78
N LEU A 22 6.21 4.80 11.22
CA LEU A 22 6.82 3.55 10.81
C LEU A 22 6.79 2.62 12.02
N GLU A 23 6.11 1.49 11.89
CA GLU A 23 6.06 0.43 12.91
C GLU A 23 6.91 -0.74 12.45
N ASP A 24 7.88 -1.09 13.28
CA ASP A 24 8.73 -2.26 13.11
C ASP A 24 7.93 -3.55 13.25
N GLY A 25 8.42 -4.66 12.71
CA GLY A 25 7.69 -5.91 12.63
C GLY A 25 8.56 -7.13 12.41
N ARG A 26 7.92 -8.22 11.97
CA ARG A 26 8.54 -9.50 11.61
C ARG A 26 8.31 -9.78 10.13
N GLY A 27 9.19 -10.60 9.57
CA GLY A 27 9.18 -10.93 8.15
C GLY A 27 9.94 -9.89 7.31
N SER A 28 9.99 -10.15 6.01
CA SER A 28 10.75 -9.38 5.02
C SER A 28 9.85 -8.57 4.08
N VAL A 29 8.55 -8.48 4.34
CA VAL A 29 7.59 -7.73 3.53
C VAL A 29 7.06 -6.53 4.31
N ILE A 30 7.25 -5.33 3.78
CA ILE A 30 6.72 -4.09 4.36
C ILE A 30 5.51 -3.59 3.57
N VAL A 31 4.52 -3.04 4.28
CA VAL A 31 3.33 -2.43 3.67
C VAL A 31 3.35 -0.92 3.87
N SER A 32 3.20 -0.15 2.79
CA SER A 32 3.08 1.31 2.85
C SER A 32 1.67 1.79 2.55
N ALA A 33 1.27 2.91 3.18
CA ALA A 33 0.04 3.63 2.90
C ALA A 33 0.31 5.16 2.92
N PRO A 34 0.96 5.70 1.88
CA PRO A 34 1.40 7.10 1.85
C PRO A 34 0.23 8.08 1.79
N HIS A 35 -0.97 7.64 1.45
CA HIS A 35 -2.14 8.48 1.30
C HIS A 35 -3.19 8.28 2.40
N SER A 36 -2.84 7.60 3.50
CA SER A 36 -3.75 7.43 4.66
C SER A 36 -4.07 8.73 5.41
N ALA A 37 -3.56 9.88 4.93
CA ALA A 37 -3.96 11.23 5.31
C ALA A 37 -4.15 12.09 4.04
N GLU A 38 -4.75 13.26 4.19
CA GLU A 38 -4.88 14.23 3.08
C GLU A 38 -3.50 14.67 2.57
N GLN A 39 -3.46 15.04 1.29
CA GLN A 39 -2.24 15.37 0.56
C GLN A 39 -2.40 16.73 -0.13
N THR A 40 -1.29 17.34 -0.50
CA THR A 40 -1.26 18.45 -1.46
C THR A 40 -0.33 18.11 -2.60
N ARG A 41 -0.86 18.01 -3.82
CA ARG A 41 -0.08 17.79 -5.04
C ARG A 41 -0.12 19.04 -5.90
N GLU A 42 1.04 19.61 -6.20
CA GLU A 42 1.15 20.82 -7.04
C GLU A 42 0.21 21.95 -6.55
N GLY A 43 0.15 22.16 -5.23
CA GLY A 43 -0.70 23.17 -4.59
C GLY A 43 -2.19 22.81 -4.51
N ARG A 44 -2.62 21.65 -5.04
CA ARG A 44 -4.01 21.20 -5.01
C ARG A 44 -4.23 20.18 -3.90
N PRO A 45 -5.20 20.39 -3.00
CA PRO A 45 -5.53 19.40 -1.97
C PRO A 45 -6.15 18.15 -2.61
N LYS A 46 -5.79 16.97 -2.10
CA LYS A 46 -6.38 15.68 -2.47
C LYS A 46 -6.96 15.00 -1.22
N VAL A 47 -8.06 14.29 -1.41
CA VAL A 47 -8.75 13.56 -0.33
C VAL A 47 -7.85 12.44 0.18
N GLY A 48 -7.80 12.27 1.50
CA GLY A 48 -7.09 11.15 2.13
C GLY A 48 -7.76 9.80 1.87
N GLU A 49 -6.94 8.80 1.59
CA GLU A 49 -7.27 7.41 1.35
C GLU A 49 -7.23 6.63 2.66
N TYR A 50 -7.99 7.10 3.67
CA TYR A 50 -7.88 6.66 5.07
C TYR A 50 -7.94 5.14 5.27
N VAL A 51 -8.62 4.41 4.38
CA VAL A 51 -8.78 2.96 4.52
C VAL A 51 -7.48 2.21 4.19
N THR A 52 -6.58 2.77 3.37
CA THR A 52 -5.24 2.18 3.15
C THR A 52 -4.46 2.08 4.45
N GLY A 53 -4.49 3.13 5.27
CA GLY A 53 -3.91 3.12 6.61
C GLY A 53 -4.60 2.13 7.56
N VAL A 54 -5.94 2.00 7.47
CA VAL A 54 -6.68 0.97 8.22
C VAL A 54 -6.21 -0.42 7.83
N LEU A 55 -6.06 -0.71 6.54
CA LEU A 55 -5.58 -2.00 6.04
C LEU A 55 -4.14 -2.27 6.51
N ALA A 56 -3.23 -1.30 6.37
CA ALA A 56 -1.85 -1.42 6.84
C ALA A 56 -1.80 -1.75 8.35
N ARG A 57 -2.53 -1.00 9.19
CA ARG A 57 -2.62 -1.27 10.63
C ARG A 57 -3.19 -2.65 10.94
N MET A 58 -4.22 -3.09 10.22
CA MET A 58 -4.81 -4.41 10.43
C MET A 58 -3.88 -5.54 9.99
N LEU A 59 -3.10 -5.36 8.92
CA LEU A 59 -2.08 -6.31 8.50
C LEU A 59 -0.97 -6.42 9.54
N HIS A 60 -0.49 -5.28 10.05
CA HIS A 60 0.47 -5.21 11.16
C HIS A 60 -0.04 -5.96 12.40
N ASP A 61 -1.25 -5.64 12.88
CA ASP A 61 -1.82 -6.29 14.07
C ASP A 61 -1.97 -7.81 13.91
N ARG A 62 -2.24 -8.30 12.68
CA ARG A 62 -2.54 -9.71 12.41
C ARG A 62 -1.30 -10.55 12.13
N LEU A 63 -0.37 -10.01 11.36
CA LEU A 63 0.79 -10.73 10.84
C LEU A 63 2.09 -10.30 11.52
N GLY A 64 2.07 -9.15 12.21
CA GLY A 64 3.25 -8.50 12.74
C GLY A 64 4.15 -7.93 11.64
N CYS A 65 3.71 -7.81 10.39
CA CYS A 65 4.55 -7.27 9.31
C CYS A 65 4.89 -5.79 9.57
N PRO A 66 6.08 -5.31 9.18
CA PRO A 66 6.39 -3.91 9.29
C PRO A 66 5.49 -3.06 8.38
N VAL A 67 5.15 -1.86 8.84
CA VAL A 67 4.29 -0.93 8.10
C VAL A 67 4.73 0.51 8.21
N ILE A 68 4.42 1.31 7.20
CA ILE A 68 4.57 2.76 7.23
C ILE A 68 3.33 3.43 6.66
N TYR A 69 2.85 4.51 7.29
CA TYR A 69 1.64 5.21 6.83
C TYR A 69 1.63 6.68 7.25
N LYS A 70 1.02 7.55 6.44
CA LYS A 70 0.86 8.97 6.77
C LYS A 70 -0.21 9.18 7.83
N THR A 71 0.02 10.11 8.74
CA THR A 71 -0.86 10.33 9.90
C THR A 71 -1.53 11.69 9.93
N ARG A 72 -1.04 12.63 9.11
CA ARG A 72 -1.60 13.97 8.98
C ARG A 72 -1.26 14.57 7.62
N HIS A 73 -1.99 15.62 7.28
CA HIS A 73 -1.67 16.49 6.17
C HIS A 73 -0.47 17.38 6.55
N CYS A 74 0.61 17.32 5.76
CA CYS A 74 1.78 18.19 5.94
C CYS A 74 1.97 19.13 4.74
N PHE A 75 0.91 19.36 3.95
CA PHE A 75 0.98 20.10 2.68
C PHE A 75 1.97 19.49 1.68
N ASP A 76 2.17 18.17 1.77
CA ASP A 76 3.02 17.34 0.93
C ASP A 76 2.21 16.23 0.26
N ASP A 77 2.84 15.53 -0.67
CA ASP A 77 2.37 14.29 -1.25
C ASP A 77 3.51 13.26 -1.26
N ALA A 78 3.43 12.30 -0.34
CA ALA A 78 4.48 11.30 -0.15
C ALA A 78 4.69 10.40 -1.35
N ASN A 79 3.70 10.24 -2.24
CA ASN A 79 3.79 9.45 -3.46
C ASN A 79 4.13 10.29 -4.71
N TYR A 80 4.43 11.58 -4.55
CA TYR A 80 4.70 12.49 -5.66
C TYR A 80 5.95 13.34 -5.45
N ASP A 81 6.15 13.89 -4.26
CA ASP A 81 7.23 14.86 -4.03
C ASP A 81 8.61 14.17 -4.06
N GLU A 82 9.58 14.78 -4.75
CA GLU A 82 10.95 14.26 -4.84
C GLU A 82 11.61 14.16 -3.46
N LYS A 83 11.55 15.24 -2.68
CA LYS A 83 12.07 15.30 -1.31
C LYS A 83 10.95 14.97 -0.33
N CYS A 84 11.05 13.81 0.30
CA CYS A 84 10.00 13.33 1.19
C CYS A 84 10.60 12.54 2.36
N GLU A 85 10.37 13.01 3.59
CA GLU A 85 10.84 12.34 4.81
C GLU A 85 10.26 10.93 4.95
N TYR A 86 9.01 10.72 4.50
CA TYR A 86 8.37 9.41 4.48
C TYR A 86 9.16 8.40 3.64
N LYS A 87 9.51 8.78 2.40
CA LYS A 87 10.27 7.92 1.49
C LYS A 87 11.70 7.72 1.98
N ALA A 88 12.31 8.75 2.56
CA ALA A 88 13.66 8.64 3.15
C ALA A 88 13.69 7.64 4.32
N ALA A 89 12.73 7.73 5.25
CA ALA A 89 12.63 6.80 6.37
C ALA A 89 12.32 5.37 5.90
N LEU A 90 11.44 5.19 4.93
CA LEU A 90 11.14 3.89 4.35
C LEU A 90 12.39 3.27 3.69
N ARG A 91 13.16 4.05 2.93
CA ARG A 91 14.41 3.59 2.30
C ARG A 91 15.42 3.12 3.35
N GLU A 92 15.64 3.91 4.40
CA GLU A 92 16.55 3.58 5.48
C GLU A 92 16.13 2.27 6.18
N TYR A 93 14.84 2.14 6.47
CA TYR A 93 14.30 0.93 7.07
C TYR A 93 14.48 -0.30 6.17
N VAL A 94 14.09 -0.22 4.89
CA VAL A 94 14.26 -1.31 3.92
C VAL A 94 15.71 -1.77 3.82
N SER A 95 16.64 -0.82 3.75
CA SER A 95 18.08 -1.10 3.63
C SER A 95 18.69 -1.72 4.88
N GLY A 96 18.09 -1.50 6.06
CA GLY A 96 18.60 -1.95 7.35
C GLY A 96 17.94 -3.20 7.94
N HIS A 97 16.77 -3.62 7.44
CA HIS A 97 15.90 -4.60 8.13
C HIS A 97 15.61 -5.87 7.31
N GLY A 98 16.41 -6.15 6.27
CA GLY A 98 16.26 -7.40 5.49
C GLY A 98 14.93 -7.49 4.73
N ILE A 99 14.36 -6.34 4.35
CA ILE A 99 13.12 -6.30 3.57
C ILE A 99 13.41 -6.77 2.14
N THR A 100 12.61 -7.70 1.64
CA THR A 100 12.72 -8.30 0.31
C THR A 100 11.59 -7.89 -0.63
N ALA A 101 10.50 -7.30 -0.14
CA ALA A 101 9.41 -6.78 -0.97
C ALA A 101 8.63 -5.63 -0.30
N LEU A 102 8.10 -4.73 -1.12
CA LEU A 102 7.19 -3.64 -0.70
C LEU A 102 5.82 -3.80 -1.36
N ILE A 103 4.77 -3.66 -0.56
CA ILE A 103 3.38 -3.51 -1.03
C ILE A 103 2.90 -2.09 -0.70
N ASP A 104 2.68 -1.27 -1.72
CA ASP A 104 2.26 0.12 -1.58
C ASP A 104 0.76 0.30 -1.85
N LEU A 105 -0.03 0.57 -0.81
CA LEU A 105 -1.50 0.60 -0.86
C LEU A 105 -2.05 1.98 -1.21
N HIS A 106 -2.94 2.02 -2.21
CA HIS A 106 -3.67 3.20 -2.65
C HIS A 106 -5.15 2.90 -2.87
N GLN A 107 -5.93 3.95 -3.11
CA GLN A 107 -7.33 3.84 -3.52
C GLN A 107 -7.62 4.53 -4.84
N MET A 108 -8.33 3.81 -5.71
CA MET A 108 -8.93 4.39 -6.91
C MET A 108 -10.41 4.75 -6.73
N SER A 109 -10.91 5.59 -7.64
CA SER A 109 -12.30 6.05 -7.67
C SER A 109 -13.30 4.90 -7.80
N ALA A 110 -14.42 5.00 -7.08
CA ALA A 110 -15.54 4.05 -7.16
C ALA A 110 -16.20 3.97 -8.56
N LYS A 111 -15.90 4.91 -9.46
CA LYS A 111 -16.43 4.96 -10.83
C LYS A 111 -15.58 4.17 -11.84
N ARG A 112 -14.42 3.66 -11.43
CA ARG A 112 -13.53 2.85 -12.28
C ARG A 112 -14.12 1.46 -12.50
N ASP A 113 -13.84 0.85 -13.63
CA ASP A 113 -14.33 -0.50 -13.93
C ASP A 113 -13.48 -1.55 -13.21
N GLU A 114 -12.19 -1.27 -13.04
CA GLU A 114 -11.21 -2.09 -12.36
C GLU A 114 -11.52 -2.21 -10.86
N ASN A 115 -11.35 -3.40 -10.30
CA ASN A 115 -11.48 -3.63 -8.87
C ASN A 115 -10.14 -3.46 -8.16
N ILE A 116 -9.08 -3.95 -8.79
CA ILE A 116 -7.69 -3.84 -8.34
C ILE A 116 -6.86 -3.46 -9.56
N ASP A 117 -5.90 -2.56 -9.39
CA ASP A 117 -4.85 -2.30 -10.37
C ASP A 117 -3.48 -2.41 -9.70
N ILE A 118 -2.58 -3.17 -10.32
CA ILE A 118 -1.23 -3.44 -9.83
C ILE A 118 -0.24 -2.64 -10.67
N GLY A 119 0.23 -1.53 -10.13
CA GLY A 119 1.22 -0.67 -10.76
C GLY A 119 2.65 -1.18 -10.52
N THR A 120 3.38 -1.44 -11.60
CA THR A 120 4.73 -2.02 -11.60
C THR A 120 5.75 -1.21 -12.39
N CYS A 121 5.36 -0.05 -12.92
CA CYS A 121 6.15 0.74 -13.87
C CYS A 121 6.52 -0.08 -15.11
N TYR A 122 5.54 -0.80 -15.67
CA TYR A 122 5.71 -1.69 -16.82
C TYR A 122 6.82 -2.74 -16.57
N GLY A 123 6.76 -3.38 -15.41
CA GLY A 123 7.68 -4.42 -14.95
C GLY A 123 8.95 -3.91 -14.28
N LYS A 124 9.29 -2.62 -14.38
CA LYS A 124 10.56 -2.09 -13.83
C LYS A 124 10.66 -2.22 -12.32
N ASN A 125 9.56 -2.00 -11.60
CA ASN A 125 9.56 -2.05 -10.13
C ASN A 125 9.67 -3.49 -9.59
N VAL A 126 9.46 -4.51 -10.44
CA VAL A 126 9.45 -5.93 -10.06
C VAL A 126 10.49 -6.75 -10.83
N GLU A 127 11.44 -6.12 -11.54
CA GLU A 127 12.43 -6.81 -12.37
C GLU A 127 13.21 -7.91 -11.62
N LYS A 128 13.47 -7.70 -10.33
CA LYS A 128 14.17 -8.66 -9.47
C LYS A 128 13.35 -9.91 -9.12
N ASP A 129 12.03 -9.77 -9.10
CA ASP A 129 11.10 -10.87 -8.82
C ASP A 129 9.71 -10.58 -9.42
N PRO A 130 9.51 -10.89 -10.71
CA PRO A 130 8.22 -10.64 -11.37
C PRO A 130 7.07 -11.48 -10.78
N THR A 131 7.38 -12.58 -10.07
CA THR A 131 6.36 -13.49 -9.52
C THR A 131 5.48 -12.83 -8.45
N VAL A 132 5.95 -11.72 -7.87
CA VAL A 132 5.17 -10.89 -6.93
C VAL A 132 3.84 -10.44 -7.54
N VAL A 133 3.81 -10.17 -8.85
CA VAL A 133 2.59 -9.77 -9.56
C VAL A 133 1.62 -10.93 -9.66
N ASP A 134 2.07 -12.10 -10.11
CA ASP A 134 1.23 -13.30 -10.26
C ASP A 134 0.62 -13.74 -8.93
N LYS A 135 1.39 -13.62 -7.84
CA LYS A 135 0.91 -13.87 -6.47
C LYS A 135 -0.16 -12.89 -6.04
N ALA A 136 0.05 -11.61 -6.30
CA ALA A 136 -0.93 -10.57 -5.98
C ALA A 136 -2.25 -10.83 -6.71
N VAL A 137 -2.19 -11.08 -8.03
CA VAL A 137 -3.35 -11.48 -8.85
C VAL A 137 -4.03 -12.71 -8.25
N SER A 138 -3.28 -13.78 -8.02
CA SER A 138 -3.80 -15.04 -7.48
C SER A 138 -4.45 -14.87 -6.09
N CYS A 139 -3.89 -14.02 -5.23
CA CYS A 139 -4.46 -13.74 -3.91
C CYS A 139 -5.82 -13.02 -4.02
N PHE A 140 -5.97 -12.05 -4.91
CA PHE A 140 -7.25 -11.36 -5.10
C PHE A 140 -8.30 -12.28 -5.73
N GLU A 141 -7.96 -12.97 -6.82
CA GLU A 141 -8.89 -13.85 -7.54
C GLU A 141 -9.36 -15.03 -6.68
N ARG A 142 -8.48 -15.69 -5.92
CA ARG A 142 -8.86 -16.78 -5.00
C ARG A 142 -9.78 -16.33 -3.87
N ASN A 143 -9.81 -15.03 -3.55
CA ASN A 143 -10.77 -14.45 -2.61
C ASN A 143 -12.05 -13.93 -3.27
N GLY A 144 -12.24 -14.21 -4.57
CA GLY A 144 -13.39 -13.78 -5.36
C GLY A 144 -13.42 -12.28 -5.57
N ILE A 145 -12.25 -11.67 -5.80
CA ILE A 145 -12.08 -10.29 -6.25
C ILE A 145 -11.52 -10.37 -7.66
N ASP A 146 -12.40 -10.45 -8.64
CA ASP A 146 -12.06 -10.45 -10.06
C ASP A 146 -11.79 -9.01 -10.55
N GLY A 147 -11.36 -8.85 -11.80
CA GLY A 147 -11.08 -7.53 -12.36
C GLY A 147 -9.81 -6.92 -11.80
N VAL A 148 -8.76 -7.74 -11.72
CA VAL A 148 -7.40 -7.33 -11.39
C VAL A 148 -6.68 -6.95 -12.68
N PHE A 149 -6.19 -5.73 -12.74
CA PHE A 149 -5.45 -5.18 -13.88
C PHE A 149 -3.99 -4.95 -13.49
N ILE A 150 -3.12 -4.88 -14.50
CA ILE A 150 -1.70 -4.63 -14.32
C ILE A 150 -1.35 -3.40 -15.16
N ASP A 151 -0.80 -2.39 -14.49
CA ASP A 151 -0.39 -1.11 -15.06
C ASP A 151 -1.50 -0.31 -15.78
N GLU A 152 -2.77 -0.64 -15.56
CA GLU A 152 -3.92 0.01 -16.19
C GLU A 152 -5.05 0.22 -15.16
N PRO A 153 -5.41 1.47 -14.82
CA PRO A 153 -4.96 2.72 -15.41
C PRO A 153 -3.74 3.35 -14.71
N PHE A 154 -3.18 2.75 -13.65
CA PHE A 154 -2.12 3.33 -12.83
C PHE A 154 -0.84 2.47 -12.84
N ALA A 155 -0.02 2.69 -13.86
CA ALA A 155 1.28 2.02 -13.99
C ALA A 155 2.36 2.43 -12.97
N SER A 156 2.08 3.30 -11.99
CA SER A 156 3.09 3.82 -11.04
C SER A 156 4.37 4.37 -11.72
N ILE A 157 4.22 5.05 -12.85
CA ILE A 157 5.36 5.47 -13.70
C ILE A 157 6.14 6.68 -13.20
N HIS A 158 5.58 7.43 -12.25
CA HIS A 158 6.23 8.62 -11.74
C HIS A 158 7.44 8.21 -10.88
N PRO A 159 8.65 8.75 -11.12
CA PRO A 159 9.88 8.26 -10.48
C PRO A 159 9.91 8.42 -8.95
N PHE A 160 8.97 9.19 -8.41
CA PHE A 160 8.82 9.46 -6.98
C PHE A 160 7.53 8.85 -6.40
N THR A 161 6.83 7.97 -7.11
CA THR A 161 5.93 7.05 -6.41
C THR A 161 6.74 6.24 -5.39
N VAL A 162 6.11 5.85 -4.28
CA VAL A 162 6.78 5.11 -3.22
C VAL A 162 7.34 3.80 -3.76
N SER A 163 6.54 3.05 -4.54
CA SER A 163 6.98 1.80 -5.16
C SER A 163 8.17 1.98 -6.13
N SER A 164 8.13 2.97 -7.03
CA SER A 164 9.25 3.20 -7.97
C SER A 164 10.49 3.77 -7.30
N TYR A 165 10.33 4.63 -6.30
CA TYR A 165 11.44 5.15 -5.53
C TYR A 165 12.13 4.02 -4.76
N ILE A 166 11.39 3.23 -3.98
CA ILE A 166 11.99 2.17 -3.16
C ILE A 166 12.57 1.05 -4.01
N SER A 167 11.91 0.65 -5.10
CA SER A 167 12.46 -0.36 -6.01
C SER A 167 13.81 0.08 -6.57
N ARG A 168 13.92 1.32 -7.05
CA ARG A 168 15.16 1.87 -7.60
C ARG A 168 16.26 2.02 -6.54
N GLU A 169 15.93 2.58 -5.38
CA GLU A 169 16.94 2.93 -4.37
C GLU A 169 17.40 1.73 -3.53
N CYS A 170 16.54 0.72 -3.36
CA CYS A 170 16.82 -0.44 -2.51
C CYS A 170 17.00 -1.75 -3.30
N GLY A 171 16.63 -1.79 -4.58
CA GLY A 171 16.81 -2.96 -5.42
C GLY A 171 15.92 -4.15 -5.06
N ILE A 172 14.71 -3.89 -4.55
CA ILE A 172 13.72 -4.92 -4.19
C ILE A 172 12.45 -4.81 -5.05
N PRO A 173 11.72 -5.93 -5.29
CA PRO A 173 10.42 -5.88 -5.94
C PRO A 173 9.43 -5.02 -5.14
N CYS A 174 8.78 -4.08 -5.82
CA CYS A 174 7.77 -3.20 -5.25
C CYS A 174 6.55 -3.17 -6.16
N ILE A 175 5.36 -3.34 -5.58
CA ILE A 175 4.10 -3.17 -6.30
C ILE A 175 3.26 -2.06 -5.66
N GLN A 176 2.63 -1.23 -6.50
CA GLN A 176 1.55 -0.35 -6.08
C GLN A 176 0.23 -1.09 -6.27
N ILE A 177 -0.62 -1.14 -5.26
CA ILE A 177 -1.96 -1.73 -5.35
C ILE A 177 -2.98 -0.62 -5.18
N GLU A 178 -3.64 -0.26 -6.27
CA GLU A 178 -4.79 0.63 -6.30
C GLU A 178 -6.06 -0.18 -6.05
N ILE A 179 -6.74 0.07 -4.93
CA ILE A 179 -7.95 -0.67 -4.56
C ILE A 179 -9.17 0.17 -4.87
N ASN A 180 -10.14 -0.38 -5.58
CA ASN A 180 -11.37 0.35 -5.85
C ASN A 180 -12.13 0.65 -4.56
N THR A 181 -12.39 1.93 -4.31
CA THR A 181 -13.04 2.43 -3.10
C THR A 181 -14.41 1.78 -2.84
N ARG A 182 -15.10 1.28 -3.88
CA ARG A 182 -16.36 0.56 -3.71
C ARG A 182 -16.23 -0.74 -2.92
N LEU A 183 -15.06 -1.38 -2.97
CA LEU A 183 -14.77 -2.60 -2.22
C LEU A 183 -14.48 -2.33 -0.74
N LEU A 184 -14.21 -1.08 -0.37
CA LEU A 184 -13.66 -0.72 0.96
C LEU A 184 -14.64 0.02 1.86
N LEU A 185 -15.61 0.75 1.30
CA LEU A 185 -16.50 1.62 2.07
C LEU A 185 -17.93 1.08 2.10
N THR A 186 -18.48 0.96 3.30
CA THR A 186 -19.82 0.39 3.59
C THR A 186 -20.99 1.11 2.93
N ARG A 187 -20.77 2.30 2.35
CA ARG A 187 -21.78 3.03 1.57
C ARG A 187 -22.01 2.42 0.17
N PHE A 188 -21.11 1.58 -0.31
CA PHE A 188 -21.23 0.90 -1.61
C PHE A 188 -21.75 -0.52 -1.41
N LYS A 189 -22.52 -1.00 -2.40
CA LYS A 189 -23.10 -2.34 -2.37
C LYS A 189 -22.05 -3.44 -2.57
N ASP A 190 -20.99 -3.14 -3.32
CA ASP A 190 -19.91 -4.06 -3.66
C ASP A 190 -18.85 -4.16 -2.55
N GLU A 191 -19.11 -3.56 -1.40
CA GLU A 191 -18.19 -3.54 -0.27
C GLU A 191 -17.83 -4.97 0.14
N CYS A 192 -16.53 -5.24 0.17
CA CYS A 192 -15.98 -6.52 0.57
C CYS A 192 -14.61 -6.38 1.23
N TYR A 193 -14.42 -5.39 2.12
CA TYR A 193 -13.13 -5.07 2.74
C TYR A 193 -12.50 -6.27 3.43
N LYS A 194 -13.31 -7.19 3.96
CA LYS A 194 -12.82 -8.43 4.59
C LYS A 194 -12.12 -9.35 3.60
N LYS A 195 -12.66 -9.45 2.37
CA LYS A 195 -12.03 -10.21 1.28
C LYS A 195 -10.74 -9.53 0.83
N VAL A 196 -10.75 -8.20 0.70
CA VAL A 196 -9.54 -7.43 0.35
C VAL A 196 -8.45 -7.63 1.40
N LEU A 197 -8.79 -7.49 2.69
CA LEU A 197 -7.84 -7.69 3.78
C LEU A 197 -7.32 -9.14 3.83
N LYS A 198 -8.17 -10.12 3.52
CA LYS A 198 -7.76 -11.53 3.44
C LYS A 198 -6.78 -11.75 2.29
N ALA A 199 -7.06 -11.24 1.10
CA ALA A 199 -6.16 -11.31 -0.06
C ALA A 199 -4.80 -10.64 0.25
N LEU A 200 -4.80 -9.45 0.85
CA LEU A 200 -3.56 -8.78 1.27
C LEU A 200 -2.81 -9.57 2.35
N SER A 201 -3.52 -10.21 3.29
CA SER A 201 -2.88 -11.02 4.33
C SER A 201 -2.21 -12.27 3.75
N GLU A 202 -2.88 -12.93 2.79
CA GLU A 202 -2.34 -14.07 2.06
C GLU A 202 -1.12 -13.66 1.23
N LEU A 203 -1.18 -12.53 0.53
CA LEU A 203 -0.05 -11.99 -0.24
C LEU A 203 1.18 -11.72 0.65
N VAL A 204 1.00 -11.02 1.78
CA VAL A 204 2.10 -10.78 2.73
C VAL A 204 2.67 -12.11 3.25
N THR A 205 1.83 -13.12 3.50
CA THR A 205 2.27 -14.43 3.98
C THR A 205 3.06 -15.19 2.92
N GLU A 206 2.56 -15.24 1.68
CA GLU A 206 3.20 -15.93 0.55
C GLU A 206 4.54 -15.30 0.15
N LEU A 207 4.67 -13.99 0.28
CA LEU A 207 5.95 -13.30 0.01
C LEU A 207 6.96 -13.48 1.15
N ASN A 208 6.51 -13.54 2.40
CA ASN A 208 7.38 -13.81 3.55
C ASN A 208 7.92 -15.26 3.56
N ALA A 209 7.13 -16.23 3.12
CA ALA A 209 7.54 -17.64 3.09
C ALA A 209 8.79 -17.86 2.23
N GLU A 210 8.91 -17.16 1.10
CA GLU A 210 10.08 -17.26 0.22
C GLU A 210 11.29 -16.46 0.71
N GLY A 211 11.06 -15.36 1.43
CA GLY A 211 12.13 -14.62 2.08
C GLY A 211 12.87 -15.44 3.13
N ALA A 212 12.23 -16.46 3.72
CA ALA A 212 12.84 -17.38 4.67
C ALA A 212 13.67 -18.50 4.02
N GLU A 213 13.51 -18.72 2.70
CA GLU A 213 14.21 -19.77 1.94
C GLU A 213 15.46 -19.26 1.18
N ARG A 214 15.70 -17.94 1.20
CA ARG A 214 16.87 -17.27 0.57
C ARG A 214 17.90 -16.88 1.61
#